data_AF-A0A535NBB5-F1
#
_entry.id   AF-A0A535NBB5-F1
#
_cell.length_a   1.000
_cell.length_b   1.000
_cell.length_c   1.000
_cell.angle_alpha   90.00
_cell.angle_beta   90.00
_cell.angle_gamma   90.00
#
_symmetry.space_group_name_H-M   'P 1'
#
loop_
_entity.id
_entity.type
_entity.pdbx_description
1 polymer ?
#
loop_
_entity_poly.entity_id
_entity_poly.type
_entity_poly.pdbx_seq_one_letter_code
_entity_poly.pdbx_strand_id
1 'polypeptide(L)'
;MPFAPPQVAPEVTLLAQAAERFCLAQHRESGPELTVDMAEVRRCLDLIELKFSQMAASFAGTDEYNSHGSVSPMHWIRHNCHMGGGAAADRVTVGRQLGAIPDSTEAMASGEIGFAHLALIARTAAAIAESGTNKPFDETALLSKARQFSVGRFRNFCLHMRHVDDPQGYTKDEAGA
;
A
#
# COMPACT_ATOMS: atom_id res chain seq x y z
N MET A 1 -33.14 7.70 22.49
CA MET A 1 -32.55 8.70 21.58
C MET A 1 -32.18 7.97 20.29
N PRO A 2 -32.67 8.35 19.10
CA PRO A 2 -32.16 7.77 17.88
C PRO A 2 -30.70 8.23 17.69
N PHE A 3 -29.79 7.30 17.43
CA PHE A 3 -28.43 7.62 17.03
C PHE A 3 -28.48 8.31 15.67
N ALA A 4 -27.75 9.42 15.51
CA ALA A 4 -27.60 10.06 14.22
C ALA A 4 -26.92 9.05 13.25
N PRO A 5 -27.32 9.03 11.96
CA PRO A 5 -26.68 8.17 10.98
C PRO A 5 -25.18 8.49 10.89
N PRO A 6 -24.33 7.51 10.56
CA PRO A 6 -22.90 7.75 10.39
C PRO A 6 -22.65 8.83 9.33
N GLN A 7 -21.71 9.72 9.61
CA GLN A 7 -21.32 10.83 8.74
C GLN A 7 -19.85 10.69 8.34
N VAL A 8 -19.53 11.17 7.14
CA VAL A 8 -18.15 11.25 6.66
C VAL A 8 -17.40 12.30 7.51
N ALA A 9 -16.18 11.97 7.94
CA ALA A 9 -15.36 12.88 8.73
C ALA A 9 -15.04 14.17 7.94
N PRO A 10 -14.97 15.35 8.59
CA PRO A 10 -14.71 16.62 7.91
C PRO A 10 -13.45 16.61 7.04
N GLU A 11 -12.38 15.96 7.48
CA GLU A 11 -11.11 15.86 6.76
C GLU A 11 -11.26 15.05 5.47
N VAL A 12 -12.10 14.01 5.47
CA VAL A 12 -12.39 13.21 4.27
C VAL A 12 -13.25 13.99 3.29
N THR A 13 -14.20 14.80 3.78
CA THR A 13 -14.96 15.73 2.94
C THR A 13 -14.06 16.77 2.27
N LEU A 14 -13.11 17.35 3.02
CA LEU A 14 -12.15 18.32 2.46
C LEU A 14 -11.23 17.66 1.41
N LEU A 15 -10.77 16.43 1.65
CA LEU A 15 -9.99 15.69 0.67
C LEU A 15 -10.78 15.45 -0.63
N ALA A 16 -12.04 15.04 -0.53
CA ALA A 16 -12.91 14.83 -1.69
C ALA A 16 -13.07 16.12 -2.51
N GLN A 17 -13.36 17.24 -1.85
CA GLN A 17 -13.50 18.54 -2.50
C GLN A 17 -12.19 18.99 -3.17
N ALA A 18 -11.04 18.76 -2.54
CA ALA A 18 -9.75 19.08 -3.13
C ALA A 18 -9.46 18.23 -4.37
N ALA A 19 -9.79 16.94 -4.34
CA ALA A 19 -9.64 16.03 -5.48
C ALA A 19 -10.55 16.43 -6.65
N GLU A 20 -11.83 16.72 -6.37
CA GLU A 20 -12.78 17.21 -7.38
C GLU A 20 -12.30 18.52 -8.03
N ARG A 21 -11.85 19.47 -7.21
CA ARG A 21 -11.29 20.74 -7.70
C ARG A 21 -10.07 20.51 -8.59
N PHE A 22 -9.17 19.60 -8.21
CA PHE A 22 -8.00 19.25 -9.01
C PHE A 22 -8.39 18.64 -10.36
N CYS A 23 -9.33 17.69 -10.37
CA CYS A 23 -9.79 17.03 -11.60
C CYS A 23 -10.48 17.98 -12.60
N LEU A 24 -11.04 19.10 -12.11
CA LEU A 24 -11.65 20.14 -12.95
C LEU A 24 -10.63 21.18 -13.46
N ALA A 25 -9.43 21.23 -12.90
CA ALA A 25 -8.41 22.19 -13.29
C ALA A 25 -7.73 21.79 -14.61
N GLN A 26 -7.29 22.79 -15.38
CA GLN A 26 -6.43 22.54 -16.54
C GLN A 26 -5.06 22.04 -16.08
N HIS A 27 -4.50 21.07 -16.80
CA HIS A 27 -3.14 20.59 -16.58
C HIS A 27 -2.23 21.08 -17.71
N ARG A 28 -0.92 21.07 -17.45
CA ARG A 28 0.08 21.36 -18.50
C ARG A 28 0.07 20.22 -19.51
N GLU A 29 0.02 20.53 -20.81
CA GLU A 29 0.01 19.50 -21.87
C GLU A 29 1.41 19.13 -22.38
N SER A 30 2.44 19.90 -21.99
CA SER A 30 3.83 19.68 -22.40
C SER A 30 4.81 20.39 -21.47
N GLY A 31 6.11 20.21 -21.72
CA GLY A 31 7.19 20.88 -20.99
C GLY A 31 7.70 20.11 -19.77
N PRO A 32 8.86 20.50 -19.23
CA PRO A 32 9.46 19.84 -18.07
C PRO A 32 8.61 19.97 -16.80
N GLU A 33 7.77 20.99 -16.68
CA GLU A 33 6.90 21.18 -15.53
C GLU A 33 5.80 20.10 -15.43
N LEU A 34 5.36 19.52 -16.56
CA LEU A 34 4.39 18.42 -16.55
C LEU A 34 4.97 17.19 -15.84
N THR A 35 6.25 16.89 -15.99
CA THR A 35 6.85 15.72 -15.34
C THR A 35 6.97 15.92 -13.82
N VAL A 36 7.22 17.15 -13.38
CA VAL A 36 7.21 17.55 -11.97
C VAL A 36 5.79 17.42 -11.40
N ASP A 37 4.78 17.92 -12.10
CA ASP A 37 3.37 17.80 -11.68
C ASP A 37 2.96 16.32 -11.56
N MET A 38 3.31 15.49 -12.54
CA MET A 38 2.99 14.06 -12.52
C MET A 38 3.60 13.34 -11.32
N ALA A 39 4.87 13.65 -10.99
CA ALA A 39 5.55 13.08 -9.83
C ALA A 39 4.86 13.49 -8.52
N GLU A 40 4.53 14.78 -8.37
CA GLU A 40 3.90 15.30 -7.16
C GLU A 40 2.47 14.78 -6.97
N VAL A 41 1.68 14.70 -8.05
CA VAL A 41 0.33 14.10 -8.00
C VAL A 41 0.42 12.63 -7.59
N ARG A 42 1.42 11.88 -8.07
CA ARG A 42 1.61 10.49 -7.61
C ARG A 42 1.99 10.41 -6.15
N ARG A 43 2.88 11.28 -5.66
CA ARG A 43 3.23 11.34 -4.23
C ARG A 43 1.99 11.64 -3.36
N CYS A 44 1.13 12.56 -3.79
CA CYS A 44 -0.15 12.83 -3.13
C CYS A 44 -1.07 11.60 -3.08
N LEU A 45 -1.20 10.88 -4.20
CA LEU A 45 -2.00 9.63 -4.23
C LEU A 45 -1.42 8.58 -3.28
N ASP A 46 -0.10 8.42 -3.24
CA ASP A 46 0.56 7.42 -2.41
C ASP A 46 0.42 7.74 -0.90
N LEU A 47 0.42 9.03 -0.53
CA LEU A 47 0.09 9.47 0.84
C LEU A 47 -1.36 9.15 1.21
N ILE A 48 -2.30 9.34 0.29
CA ILE A 48 -3.72 9.00 0.50
C ILE A 48 -3.88 7.48 0.62
N GLU A 49 -3.16 6.69 -0.20
CA GLU A 49 -3.15 5.23 -0.12
C GLU A 49 -2.57 4.74 1.21
N LEU A 50 -1.54 5.41 1.74
CA LEU A 50 -1.00 5.13 3.08
C LEU A 50 -2.02 5.43 4.18
N LYS A 51 -2.66 6.59 4.12
CA LYS A 51 -3.72 6.95 5.09
C LYS A 51 -4.88 5.96 5.05
N PHE A 52 -5.30 5.57 3.86
CA PHE A 52 -6.33 4.54 3.69
C PHE A 52 -5.87 3.17 4.23
N SER A 53 -4.58 2.83 4.09
CA SER A 53 -4.02 1.60 4.65
C SER A 53 -4.04 1.61 6.19
N GLN A 54 -3.73 2.74 6.83
CA GLN A 54 -3.91 2.91 8.28
C GLN A 54 -5.37 2.69 8.69
N MET A 55 -6.33 3.29 7.97
CA MET A 55 -7.76 3.11 8.21
C MET A 55 -8.18 1.65 8.03
N ALA A 56 -7.69 0.98 6.97
CA ALA A 56 -7.99 -0.42 6.69
C ALA A 56 -7.44 -1.35 7.78
N ALA A 57 -6.25 -1.07 8.33
CA ALA A 57 -5.71 -1.83 9.45
C ALA A 57 -6.50 -1.61 10.74
N SER A 58 -6.89 -0.36 11.05
CA SER A 58 -7.77 -0.07 12.19
C SER A 58 -9.11 -0.80 12.04
N PHE A 59 -9.76 -0.70 10.88
CA PHE A 59 -11.01 -1.42 10.57
C PHE A 59 -10.84 -2.95 10.65
N ALA A 60 -9.71 -3.48 10.21
CA ALA A 60 -9.43 -4.91 10.31
C ALA A 60 -9.15 -5.38 11.75
N GLY A 61 -9.01 -4.46 12.71
CA GLY A 61 -8.87 -4.73 14.14
C GLY A 61 -10.20 -4.63 14.91
N THR A 62 -11.31 -4.37 14.23
CA THR A 62 -12.64 -4.27 14.83
C THR A 62 -13.59 -5.35 14.30
N ASP A 63 -14.85 -5.40 14.77
CA ASP A 63 -15.84 -6.42 14.37
C ASP A 63 -16.88 -5.89 13.35
N GLU A 64 -16.75 -4.66 12.88
CA GLU A 64 -17.73 -4.01 11.99
C GLU A 64 -17.91 -4.74 10.67
N TYR A 65 -16.89 -5.40 10.13
CA TYR A 65 -17.09 -6.20 8.91
C TYR A 65 -18.10 -7.34 9.13
N ASN A 66 -18.17 -7.92 10.33
CA ASN A 66 -19.16 -8.94 10.68
C ASN A 66 -20.57 -8.35 10.80
N SER A 67 -20.71 -7.16 11.39
CA SER A 67 -22.02 -6.49 11.51
C SER A 67 -22.59 -6.09 10.13
N HIS A 68 -21.71 -5.88 9.15
CA HIS A 68 -22.05 -5.70 7.74
C HIS A 68 -22.22 -7.02 6.95
N GLY A 69 -22.18 -8.18 7.60
CA GLY A 69 -22.35 -9.48 6.96
C GLY A 69 -21.19 -9.92 6.06
N SER A 70 -20.02 -9.30 6.18
CA SER A 70 -18.82 -9.69 5.44
C SER A 70 -18.01 -10.75 6.19
N VAL A 71 -17.40 -11.68 5.46
CA VAL A 71 -16.63 -12.80 6.05
C VAL A 71 -15.21 -12.42 6.50
N SER A 72 -14.73 -11.24 6.10
CA SER A 72 -13.45 -10.67 6.52
C SER A 72 -13.36 -9.17 6.24
N PRO A 73 -12.42 -8.43 6.86
CA PRO A 73 -12.17 -7.03 6.53
C PRO A 73 -11.86 -6.83 5.04
N MET A 74 -11.02 -7.71 4.47
CA MET A 74 -10.65 -7.65 3.05
C MET A 74 -11.86 -7.92 2.14
N HIS A 75 -12.77 -8.82 2.53
CA HIS A 75 -14.02 -9.05 1.81
C HIS A 75 -14.85 -7.76 1.76
N TRP A 76 -15.02 -7.12 2.91
CA TRP A 76 -15.76 -5.85 3.00
C TRP A 76 -15.11 -4.77 2.12
N ILE A 77 -13.80 -4.56 2.22
CA ILE A 77 -13.07 -3.54 1.44
C ILE A 77 -13.21 -3.79 -0.07
N ARG A 78 -13.10 -5.03 -0.52
CA ARG A 78 -13.26 -5.36 -1.95
C ARG A 78 -14.64 -4.95 -2.47
N HIS A 79 -15.69 -5.20 -1.69
CA HIS A 79 -17.07 -5.00 -2.12
C HIS A 79 -17.51 -3.54 -1.99
N ASN A 80 -17.14 -2.88 -0.89
CA ASN A 80 -17.61 -1.53 -0.56
C ASN A 80 -16.66 -0.43 -1.04
N CYS A 81 -15.38 -0.74 -1.27
CA CYS A 81 -14.39 0.20 -1.82
C CYS A 81 -14.00 -0.12 -3.27
N HIS A 82 -14.67 -1.08 -3.91
CA HIS A 82 -14.45 -1.48 -5.31
C HIS A 82 -13.00 -1.83 -5.64
N MET A 83 -12.31 -2.51 -4.72
CA MET A 83 -10.91 -2.88 -4.88
C MET A 83 -10.72 -4.33 -5.32
N GLY A 84 -9.70 -4.56 -6.14
CA GLY A 84 -9.20 -5.92 -6.42
C GLY A 84 -8.69 -6.61 -5.15
N GLY A 85 -8.75 -7.93 -5.11
CA GLY A 85 -8.43 -8.69 -3.89
C GLY A 85 -7.00 -8.48 -3.37
N GLY A 86 -6.00 -8.49 -4.27
CA GLY A 86 -4.62 -8.18 -3.92
C GLY A 86 -4.44 -6.76 -3.40
N ALA A 87 -5.11 -5.78 -4.01
CA ALA A 87 -5.05 -4.40 -3.55
C ALA A 87 -5.67 -4.26 -2.15
N ALA A 88 -6.85 -4.85 -1.89
CA ALA A 88 -7.46 -4.83 -0.56
C ALA A 88 -6.58 -5.48 0.51
N ALA A 89 -5.96 -6.62 0.19
CA ALA A 89 -5.00 -7.28 1.08
C ALA A 89 -3.79 -6.37 1.37
N ASP A 90 -3.24 -5.72 0.35
CA ASP A 90 -2.10 -4.81 0.50
C ASP A 90 -2.39 -3.65 1.46
N ARG A 91 -3.60 -3.08 1.44
CA ARG A 91 -3.96 -1.97 2.35
C ARG A 91 -3.97 -2.42 3.81
N VAL A 92 -4.53 -3.60 4.08
CA VAL A 92 -4.53 -4.17 5.43
C VAL A 92 -3.12 -4.53 5.88
N THR A 93 -2.33 -5.17 5.00
CA THR A 93 -0.95 -5.56 5.31
C THR A 93 -0.05 -4.35 5.54
N VAL A 94 -0.08 -3.34 4.66
CA VAL A 94 0.70 -2.11 4.82
C VAL A 94 0.36 -1.45 6.15
N GLY A 95 -0.92 -1.21 6.44
CA GLY A 95 -1.34 -0.55 7.67
C GLY A 95 -0.91 -1.29 8.95
N ARG A 96 -0.96 -2.62 8.95
CA ARG A 96 -0.50 -3.45 10.08
C ARG A 96 1.01 -3.41 10.27
N GLN A 97 1.77 -3.28 9.18
CA GLN A 97 3.23 -3.39 9.21
C GLN A 97 3.95 -2.05 9.39
N LEU A 98 3.27 -0.89 9.36
CA LEU A 98 3.93 0.43 9.43
C LEU A 98 4.91 0.58 10.60
N GLY A 99 4.60 0.01 11.76
CA GLY A 99 5.51 0.04 12.92
C GLY A 99 6.81 -0.77 12.75
N ALA A 100 6.82 -1.72 11.83
CA ALA A 100 7.99 -2.55 11.50
C ALA A 100 8.78 -2.02 10.29
N ILE A 101 8.25 -1.04 9.55
CA ILE A 101 8.88 -0.47 8.33
C ILE A 101 8.90 1.07 8.32
N PRO A 102 9.35 1.73 9.41
CA PRO A 102 9.32 3.19 9.51
C PRO A 102 10.14 3.91 8.42
N ASP A 103 11.33 3.42 8.06
CA ASP A 103 12.20 4.06 7.07
C ASP A 103 11.62 3.93 5.67
N SER A 104 10.99 2.80 5.35
CA SER A 104 10.29 2.63 4.07
C SER A 104 9.05 3.50 3.98
N THR A 105 8.36 3.71 5.12
CA THR A 105 7.19 4.60 5.18
C THR A 105 7.61 6.04 4.91
N GLU A 106 8.71 6.49 5.52
CA GLU A 106 9.26 7.84 5.29
C GLU A 106 9.75 8.01 3.85
N ALA A 107 10.51 7.04 3.33
CA ALA A 107 10.97 7.07 1.93
C ALA A 107 9.81 7.11 0.92
N MET A 108 8.67 6.51 1.26
CA MET A 108 7.48 6.60 0.42
C MET A 108 6.82 7.98 0.52
N ALA A 109 6.68 8.51 1.74
CA ALA A 109 6.11 9.84 1.97
C ALA A 109 6.92 10.98 1.32
N SER A 110 8.26 10.83 1.28
CA SER A 110 9.19 11.75 0.61
C SER A 110 9.20 11.62 -0.92
N GLY A 111 8.60 10.55 -1.47
CA GLY A 111 8.57 10.28 -2.91
C GLY A 111 9.80 9.54 -3.46
N GLU A 112 10.69 9.03 -2.61
CA GLU A 112 11.83 8.20 -3.03
C GLU A 112 11.39 6.83 -3.55
N ILE A 113 10.28 6.30 -3.04
CA ILE A 113 9.63 5.08 -3.54
C ILE A 113 8.11 5.28 -3.63
N GLY A 114 7.44 4.61 -4.57
CA GLY A 114 5.97 4.61 -4.61
C GLY A 114 5.30 3.60 -3.67
N PHE A 115 3.99 3.75 -3.42
CA PHE A 115 3.20 2.87 -2.54
C PHE A 115 3.32 1.38 -2.90
N ALA A 116 3.41 1.05 -4.19
CA ALA A 116 3.57 -0.34 -4.63
C ALA A 116 4.88 -0.99 -4.15
N HIS A 117 5.96 -0.21 -3.99
CA HIS A 117 7.19 -0.69 -3.34
C HIS A 117 6.94 -0.91 -1.84
N LEU A 118 6.31 0.05 -1.15
CA LEU A 118 5.98 -0.09 0.26
C LEU A 118 5.14 -1.35 0.53
N ALA A 119 4.15 -1.63 -0.32
CA ALA A 119 3.33 -2.83 -0.22
C ALA A 119 4.14 -4.13 -0.37
N LEU A 120 5.17 -4.14 -1.24
CA LEU A 120 6.09 -5.26 -1.35
C LEU A 120 6.92 -5.46 -0.09
N ILE A 121 7.45 -4.37 0.47
CA ILE A 121 8.23 -4.39 1.73
C ILE A 121 7.35 -4.89 2.89
N ALA A 122 6.14 -4.35 3.04
CA ALA A 122 5.19 -4.74 4.06
C ALA A 122 4.81 -6.23 3.97
N ARG A 123 4.59 -6.77 2.76
CA ARG A 123 4.33 -8.21 2.59
C ARG A 123 5.52 -9.07 2.98
N THR A 124 6.74 -8.64 2.68
CA THR A 124 7.95 -9.35 3.11
C THR A 124 8.11 -9.30 4.63
N ALA A 125 7.86 -8.15 5.27
CA ALA A 125 7.87 -8.01 6.72
C ALA A 125 6.85 -8.95 7.40
N ALA A 126 5.61 -8.97 6.88
CA ALA A 126 4.56 -9.86 7.38
C ALA A 126 4.93 -11.34 7.26
N ALA A 127 5.47 -11.77 6.11
CA ALA A 127 5.89 -13.15 5.89
C ALA A 127 7.01 -13.59 6.85
N ILE A 128 7.95 -12.70 7.18
CA ILE A 128 9.02 -12.98 8.15
C ILE A 128 8.48 -13.02 9.58
N ALA A 129 7.53 -12.15 9.93
CA ALA A 129 6.88 -12.22 11.24
C ALA A 129 6.08 -13.53 11.42
N GLU A 130 5.44 -14.01 10.35
CA GLU A 130 4.68 -15.26 10.33
C GLU A 130 5.56 -16.52 10.34
N SER A 131 6.82 -16.44 9.90
CA SER A 131 7.75 -17.58 9.89
C SER A 131 8.21 -18.00 11.29
N GLY A 132 7.88 -17.22 12.34
CA GLY A 132 8.20 -17.53 13.73
C GLY A 132 9.67 -17.31 14.08
N THR A 133 10.47 -16.73 13.18
CA THR A 133 11.82 -16.26 13.52
C THR A 133 11.68 -15.12 14.52
N ASN A 134 12.25 -15.26 15.72
CA ASN A 134 12.16 -14.25 16.78
C ASN A 134 13.06 -13.02 16.50
N LYS A 135 13.36 -12.77 15.22
CA LYS A 135 14.27 -11.74 14.75
C LYS A 135 13.45 -10.57 14.21
N PRO A 136 13.73 -9.32 14.63
CA PRO A 136 13.07 -8.15 14.06
C PRO A 136 13.38 -8.06 12.57
N PHE A 137 12.37 -7.64 11.79
CA PHE A 137 12.55 -7.38 10.36
C PHE A 137 13.50 -6.20 10.18
N ASP A 138 14.56 -6.39 9.37
CA ASP A 138 15.48 -5.34 8.97
C ASP A 138 15.14 -4.89 7.54
N GLU A 139 14.55 -3.71 7.42
CA GLU A 139 14.11 -3.17 6.13
C GLU A 139 15.25 -2.57 5.29
N THR A 140 16.44 -2.36 5.86
CA THR A 140 17.53 -1.58 5.26
C THR A 140 17.93 -2.07 3.86
N ALA A 141 18.19 -3.37 3.75
CA ALA A 141 18.61 -3.98 2.48
C ALA A 141 17.48 -3.93 1.44
N LEU A 142 16.24 -4.12 1.89
CA LEU A 142 15.08 -4.18 1.02
C LEU A 142 14.71 -2.78 0.49
N LEU A 143 14.72 -1.77 1.37
CA LEU A 143 14.52 -0.38 1.03
C LEU A 143 15.59 0.14 0.07
N SER A 144 16.86 -0.22 0.29
CA SER A 144 17.96 0.12 -0.64
C SER A 144 17.68 -0.38 -2.06
N LYS A 145 17.11 -1.59 -2.20
CA LYS A 145 16.71 -2.14 -3.50
C LYS A 145 15.45 -1.49 -4.07
N ALA A 146 14.48 -1.14 -3.22
CA ALA A 146 13.27 -0.43 -3.64
C ALA A 146 13.59 0.93 -4.29
N ARG A 147 14.59 1.66 -3.78
CA ARG A 147 15.05 2.93 -4.38
C ARG A 147 15.70 2.78 -5.76
N GLN A 148 16.22 1.60 -6.08
CA GLN A 148 16.99 1.37 -7.30
C GLN A 148 16.17 0.70 -8.41
N PHE A 149 15.17 -0.08 -8.03
CA PHE A 149 14.44 -0.95 -8.95
C PHE A 149 13.09 -0.34 -9.31
N SER A 150 12.64 -0.59 -10.54
CA SER A 150 11.22 -0.42 -10.86
C SER A 150 10.38 -1.38 -10.01
N VAL A 151 9.10 -1.05 -9.80
CA VAL A 151 8.17 -1.90 -9.03
C VAL A 151 8.16 -3.34 -9.53
N GLY A 152 8.18 -3.54 -10.85
CA GLY A 152 8.19 -4.88 -11.46
C GLY A 152 9.47 -5.67 -11.12
N ARG A 153 10.64 -5.05 -11.29
CA ARG A 153 11.92 -5.66 -10.92
C ARG A 153 12.01 -5.94 -9.42
N PHE A 154 11.52 -5.02 -8.61
CA PHE A 154 11.50 -5.15 -7.16
C PHE A 154 10.56 -6.26 -6.68
N ARG A 155 9.41 -6.45 -7.35
CA ARG A 155 8.52 -7.59 -7.11
C ARG A 155 9.25 -8.91 -7.29
N ASN A 156 9.97 -9.06 -8.40
CA ASN A 156 10.75 -10.26 -8.67
C ASN A 156 11.82 -10.47 -7.59
N PHE A 157 12.53 -9.41 -7.20
CA PHE A 157 13.51 -9.47 -6.10
C PHE A 157 12.88 -9.98 -4.78
N CYS A 158 11.72 -9.45 -4.39
CA CYS A 158 11.01 -9.88 -3.18
C CYS A 158 10.48 -11.33 -3.27
N LEU A 159 10.14 -11.83 -4.46
CA LEU A 159 9.78 -13.23 -4.67
C LEU A 159 10.99 -14.13 -4.44
N HIS A 160 12.14 -13.81 -5.05
CA HIS A 160 13.36 -14.59 -4.87
C HIS A 160 13.79 -14.65 -3.40
N MET A 161 13.78 -13.53 -2.67
CA MET A 161 14.16 -13.58 -1.24
C MET A 161 13.26 -14.51 -0.41
N ARG A 162 11.95 -14.55 -0.69
CA ARG A 162 11.03 -15.46 0.01
C ARG A 162 11.24 -16.93 -0.33
N HIS A 163 11.80 -17.23 -1.50
CA HIS A 163 12.13 -18.59 -1.93
C HIS A 163 13.56 -19.02 -1.60
N VAL A 164 14.51 -18.10 -1.39
CA VAL A 164 15.87 -18.47 -0.96
C VAL A 164 15.87 -19.00 0.49
N ASP A 165 14.85 -18.64 1.28
CA ASP A 165 14.55 -19.28 2.57
C ASP A 165 13.71 -20.57 2.45
N ASP A 166 13.37 -21.04 1.24
CA ASP A 166 12.70 -22.31 0.92
C ASP A 166 13.35 -23.01 -0.32
N PRO A 167 14.41 -23.83 -0.11
CA PRO A 167 15.31 -24.29 -1.17
C PRO A 167 14.73 -25.20 -2.27
N GLN A 168 13.42 -25.50 -2.30
CA GLN A 168 12.84 -26.53 -3.18
C GLN A 168 11.85 -26.03 -4.25
N GLY A 169 11.92 -24.78 -4.67
CA GLY A 169 10.91 -24.21 -5.59
C GLY A 169 11.44 -23.43 -6.79
N TYR A 170 12.41 -23.95 -7.56
CA TYR A 170 12.74 -23.33 -8.85
C TYR A 170 12.90 -24.35 -9.97
N THR A 171 11.91 -24.40 -10.86
CA THR A 171 12.17 -24.57 -12.28
C THR A 171 11.26 -23.66 -13.10
N LYS A 172 11.91 -22.72 -13.79
CA LYS A 172 11.52 -22.11 -15.08
C LYS A 172 10.30 -21.19 -15.10
N ASP A 173 10.55 -19.89 -15.26
CA ASP A 173 10.35 -19.27 -16.58
C ASP A 173 10.93 -17.84 -16.61
N GLU A 174 12.20 -17.76 -17.01
CA GLU A 174 12.68 -16.63 -17.80
C GLU A 174 12.71 -17.10 -19.27
N ALA A 175 11.69 -16.73 -20.02
CA ALA A 175 11.75 -16.64 -21.48
C ALA A 175 10.60 -15.76 -22.00
N GLY A 176 10.92 -14.51 -22.39
CA GLY A 176 10.10 -13.76 -23.34
C GLY A 176 9.92 -12.27 -23.02
N ALA A 177 10.75 -11.47 -23.69
CA ALA A 177 10.50 -10.15 -24.30
C ALA A 177 9.68 -9.10 -23.53
#